data_AF-R5QLJ4-F1
#
_entry.id   AF-R5QLJ4-F1
#
_cell.length_a   1.000
_cell.length_b   1.000
_cell.length_c   1.000
_cell.angle_alpha   90.00
_cell.angle_beta   90.00
_cell.angle_gamma   90.00
#
_symmetry.space_group_name_H-M   'P 1'
#
loop_
_entity.id
_entity.type
_entity.pdbx_description
1 polymer ?
#
loop_
_entity_poly.entity_id
_entity_poly.type
_entity_poly.pdbx_seq_one_letter_code
_entity_poly.pdbx_strand_id
1 'polypeptide(L)'
;MRTVLALLTYFTFIPTLCVPASASENPFNDGASFQTAYSVKLGAAMGEMDKPDKTGVEKGTLCETDADCADSEKCKQSACVNVCNPNPCSSGYCLDEGGHSYSCVACLTDDQCSADKKCDDNACVDVCSGNNCASKSQLCSSDGNHGYRCYGCTSDSACSNDEYCDTTTKTCRTLCPDSCSGNLVCTVTGSHKASCTCESDANCPEKQKCDLETKQCVTACQYTPEICAQEIGGTAEDWYVEETEEGCECATDKKYVILANDHPNISYSSEKYKRIKAVKDFGNIKFGTLGGYIEKESNLSQTGNAWVGCDSSGCALVEGNAKVYGNALVTGGGRTEYDGKTPDGYGGATIVSGNSEVYEDAQVLKGSKIYNGKVHGKAIFHGTDTYSGAPTKPSKPRYYPSSISIAGEVYGNAHVYAGGGLGGSGSAGPNNNPKVYGNAIIAGGDGDRCIGARVTYLGQVYENAKIFRCGEVSGSAKVHGSAIVENTLFGVEGNAEVYGNARVQGNGVVTGRAKMYGNAVFNPAGSSGGVPYLCGTAVLSGSASITAKTGKTNAVCKGSFSGGSVGYQESYCSSKNCPQ
;
A
#
# COMPACT_ATOMS: atom_id res chain seq x y z
N MET A 1 22.24 -17.36 25.80
CA MET A 1 23.50 -16.58 25.84
C MET A 1 23.36 -15.39 24.90
N ARG A 2 24.11 -14.30 25.15
CA ARG A 2 24.46 -13.12 24.30
C ARG A 2 23.62 -12.90 23.01
N THR A 3 22.91 -11.79 22.76
CA THR A 3 23.08 -10.34 23.08
C THR A 3 24.04 -9.56 22.16
N VAL A 4 23.45 -8.87 21.17
CA VAL A 4 23.69 -7.47 20.69
C VAL A 4 25.13 -6.94 20.50
N LEU A 5 25.45 -6.48 19.27
CA LEU A 5 25.84 -5.08 18.97
C LEU A 5 25.72 -4.75 17.46
N ALA A 6 25.78 -3.46 17.08
CA ALA A 6 25.65 -2.91 15.72
C ALA A 6 26.70 -1.79 15.48
N LEU A 7 26.47 -0.85 14.53
CA LEU A 7 27.35 0.21 13.94
C LEU A 7 28.08 -0.26 12.66
N LEU A 8 28.26 0.49 11.56
CA LEU A 8 27.89 1.86 11.07
C LEU A 8 27.76 1.75 9.51
N THR A 9 27.35 2.71 8.66
CA THR A 9 27.34 4.20 8.66
C THR A 9 26.05 4.80 8.04
N TYR A 10 25.84 6.11 8.20
CA TYR A 10 24.79 6.91 7.55
C TYR A 10 25.11 7.26 6.08
N PHE A 11 24.08 7.44 5.26
CA PHE A 11 23.95 8.56 4.31
C PHE A 11 22.46 8.89 4.08
N THR A 12 22.10 10.17 4.08
CA THR A 12 20.71 10.65 3.91
C THR A 12 20.69 11.99 3.19
N PHE A 13 20.00 12.11 2.05
CA PHE A 13 19.54 13.40 1.50
C PHE A 13 18.36 13.19 0.53
N ILE A 14 17.29 13.96 0.74
CA ILE A 14 16.15 14.16 -0.16
C ILE A 14 15.72 15.66 -0.01
N PRO A 15 14.79 16.26 -0.78
CA PRO A 15 15.17 17.03 -1.96
C PRO A 15 14.73 18.51 -1.94
N THR A 16 14.98 19.21 -3.06
CA THR A 16 14.28 20.41 -3.61
C THR A 16 13.95 21.62 -2.72
N LEU A 17 14.28 22.81 -3.24
CA LEU A 17 13.33 23.92 -3.41
C LEU A 17 13.87 24.94 -4.43
N CYS A 18 13.02 25.84 -4.94
CA CYS A 18 13.28 26.67 -6.12
C CYS A 18 12.68 28.09 -6.00
N VAL A 19 13.38 29.12 -6.51
CA VAL A 19 12.82 30.42 -7.00
C VAL A 19 12.22 31.35 -5.88
N PRO A 20 12.03 32.69 -6.04
CA PRO A 20 12.33 33.64 -7.13
C PRO A 20 13.32 34.79 -6.77
N ALA A 21 13.47 35.76 -7.69
CA ALA A 21 14.33 36.95 -7.60
C ALA A 21 13.63 38.22 -7.03
N SER A 22 14.42 39.26 -6.74
CA SER A 22 14.07 40.68 -6.87
C SER A 22 15.35 41.56 -6.97
N ALA A 23 15.24 42.86 -7.24
CA ALA A 23 16.36 43.71 -7.67
C ALA A 23 16.42 45.09 -6.99
N SER A 24 17.63 45.69 -6.95
CA SER A 24 17.92 47.13 -6.79
C SER A 24 19.44 47.37 -7.05
N GLU A 25 19.83 48.22 -8.00
CA GLU A 25 20.10 49.68 -7.94
C GLU A 25 21.56 50.07 -7.58
N ASN A 26 22.10 51.08 -8.29
CA ASN A 26 23.45 51.66 -8.11
C ASN A 26 23.44 52.78 -7.05
N PRO A 27 24.61 53.15 -6.52
CA PRO A 27 25.23 54.42 -6.97
C PRO A 27 26.77 54.23 -7.25
N PHE A 28 27.50 55.01 -8.05
CA PHE A 28 27.70 56.48 -8.09
C PHE A 28 28.21 57.05 -6.73
N ASN A 29 29.15 58.00 -6.63
CA ASN A 29 30.07 58.65 -7.59
C ASN A 29 31.41 58.91 -6.81
N ASP A 30 32.47 59.64 -7.19
CA ASP A 30 32.86 60.60 -8.25
C ASP A 30 34.40 60.39 -8.48
N GLY A 31 35.13 61.00 -9.42
CA GLY A 31 34.77 62.04 -10.40
C GLY A 31 35.95 62.97 -10.69
N ALA A 32 36.35 63.09 -11.97
CA ALA A 32 37.26 64.12 -12.46
C ALA A 32 37.05 64.34 -13.97
N SER A 33 36.92 65.60 -14.39
CA SER A 33 36.59 65.99 -15.76
C SER A 33 37.77 66.66 -16.47
N PHE A 34 37.76 66.69 -17.81
CA PHE A 34 38.02 67.89 -18.61
C PHE A 34 37.43 67.74 -20.03
N GLN A 35 37.31 68.84 -20.77
CA GLN A 35 36.51 68.94 -22.01
C GLN A 35 37.27 69.54 -23.20
N THR A 36 36.78 69.26 -24.43
CA THR A 36 36.82 70.11 -25.65
C THR A 36 38.19 70.40 -26.32
N ALA A 37 38.32 70.63 -27.65
CA ALA A 37 37.41 70.53 -28.82
C ALA A 37 38.18 70.63 -30.16
N TYR A 38 37.44 70.66 -31.29
CA TYR A 38 37.82 70.95 -32.69
C TYR A 38 38.47 69.76 -33.47
N SER A 39 38.06 69.25 -34.66
CA SER A 39 37.23 69.62 -35.85
C SER A 39 38.10 69.88 -37.11
N VAL A 40 37.73 69.68 -38.40
CA VAL A 40 36.54 69.10 -39.10
C VAL A 40 36.83 68.92 -40.61
N LYS A 41 36.39 67.79 -41.25
CA LYS A 41 36.35 67.53 -42.73
C LYS A 41 37.70 67.68 -43.48
N LEU A 42 37.91 67.43 -44.79
CA LEU A 42 37.17 66.79 -45.93
C LEU A 42 37.99 65.53 -46.37
N GLY A 43 37.74 64.74 -47.44
CA GLY A 43 36.78 64.68 -48.55
C GLY A 43 37.21 63.56 -49.54
N ALA A 44 36.43 63.27 -50.59
CA ALA A 44 36.70 62.16 -51.52
C ALA A 44 37.22 62.61 -52.89
N ALA A 45 37.94 61.74 -53.63
CA ALA A 45 37.80 61.52 -55.08
C ALA A 45 38.78 60.46 -55.64
N MET A 46 38.48 59.97 -56.86
CA MET A 46 39.29 59.07 -57.69
C MET A 46 40.42 59.83 -58.44
N GLY A 47 41.42 59.11 -58.95
CA GLY A 47 42.36 59.64 -59.95
C GLY A 47 43.34 58.57 -60.49
N GLU A 48 43.54 58.55 -61.80
CA GLU A 48 44.63 57.82 -62.47
C GLU A 48 45.86 58.74 -62.72
N MET A 49 46.90 58.14 -63.30
CA MET A 49 47.97 58.75 -64.12
C MET A 49 49.26 59.30 -63.48
N ASP A 50 50.31 59.03 -64.26
CA ASP A 50 51.60 59.69 -64.47
C ASP A 50 52.72 59.72 -63.42
N LYS A 51 53.88 59.26 -63.90
CA LYS A 51 55.22 59.56 -63.39
C LYS A 51 55.57 61.02 -63.69
N PRO A 52 56.39 61.65 -62.83
CA PRO A 52 57.36 62.63 -63.30
C PRO A 52 58.80 62.22 -63.00
N ASP A 53 59.67 62.48 -63.98
CA ASP A 53 61.12 62.47 -63.87
C ASP A 53 61.64 63.49 -62.84
N LYS A 54 62.75 63.15 -62.16
CA LYS A 54 63.72 64.14 -61.65
C LYS A 54 65.15 63.62 -61.80
N THR A 55 65.90 64.30 -62.65
CA THR A 55 67.35 64.18 -62.82
C THR A 55 68.13 64.99 -61.78
N GLY A 56 69.39 64.60 -61.56
CA GLY A 56 70.34 65.24 -60.64
C GLY A 56 70.57 64.41 -59.36
N VAL A 57 71.79 64.09 -58.94
CA VAL A 57 73.12 64.54 -59.40
C VAL A 57 74.10 63.36 -59.45
N GLU A 58 74.91 63.27 -60.50
CA GLU A 58 76.08 62.38 -60.51
C GLU A 58 77.11 62.86 -59.49
N LYS A 59 77.19 62.17 -58.35
CA LYS A 59 78.42 62.13 -57.54
C LYS A 59 79.31 61.00 -58.08
N GLY A 60 80.62 61.22 -58.07
CA GLY A 60 81.57 60.33 -58.73
C GLY A 60 81.53 58.89 -58.19
N THR A 61 81.71 57.93 -59.09
CA THR A 61 81.76 56.48 -58.82
C THR A 61 83.05 56.03 -58.11
N LEU A 62 83.59 56.87 -57.22
CA LEU A 62 84.83 56.67 -56.47
C LEU A 62 84.60 56.96 -54.99
N CYS A 63 84.77 55.92 -54.17
CA CYS A 63 84.64 55.95 -52.71
C CYS A 63 85.95 55.53 -52.03
N GLU A 64 86.16 55.95 -50.78
CA GLU A 64 87.25 55.44 -49.93
C GLU A 64 86.72 54.66 -48.71
N THR A 65 85.50 54.97 -48.27
CA THR A 65 84.80 54.35 -47.14
C THR A 65 83.32 54.11 -47.47
N ASP A 66 82.63 53.25 -46.70
CA ASP A 66 81.19 53.01 -46.89
C ASP A 66 80.36 54.30 -46.78
N ALA A 67 80.78 55.24 -45.92
CA ALA A 67 80.11 56.54 -45.71
C ALA A 67 80.19 57.52 -46.91
N ASP A 68 80.95 57.19 -47.96
CA ASP A 68 80.94 57.92 -49.23
C ASP A 68 79.80 57.47 -50.17
N CYS A 69 79.17 56.32 -49.87
CA CYS A 69 78.10 55.68 -50.64
C CYS A 69 76.71 55.92 -50.02
N ALA A 70 75.66 55.46 -50.70
CA ALA A 70 74.31 55.45 -50.10
C ALA A 70 74.22 54.45 -48.93
N ASP A 71 73.24 54.63 -48.04
CA ASP A 71 72.97 53.71 -46.91
C ASP A 71 72.75 52.25 -47.35
N SER A 72 72.30 52.06 -48.60
CA SER A 72 72.03 50.78 -49.27
C SER A 72 73.24 50.21 -50.03
N GLU A 73 74.42 50.83 -49.92
CA GLU A 73 75.63 50.51 -50.68
C GLU A 73 76.86 50.42 -49.77
N LYS A 74 77.89 49.72 -50.25
CA LYS A 74 79.21 49.63 -49.61
C LYS A 74 80.34 49.96 -50.58
N CYS A 75 81.42 50.50 -50.05
CA CYS A 75 82.60 50.81 -50.84
C CYS A 75 83.45 49.56 -51.07
N LYS A 76 83.57 49.14 -52.33
CA LYS A 76 84.30 47.93 -52.72
C LYS A 76 85.17 48.21 -53.95
N GLN A 77 86.48 48.11 -53.78
CA GLN A 77 87.47 48.39 -54.84
C GLN A 77 87.27 49.79 -55.47
N SER A 78 87.02 50.80 -54.63
CA SER A 78 86.70 52.17 -55.01
C SER A 78 85.41 52.36 -55.82
N ALA A 79 84.46 51.43 -55.78
CA ALA A 79 83.11 51.65 -56.30
C ALA A 79 82.05 51.37 -55.22
N CYS A 80 80.99 52.19 -55.18
CA CYS A 80 79.81 51.89 -54.38
C CYS A 80 79.04 50.74 -55.03
N VAL A 81 78.77 49.69 -54.26
CA VAL A 81 78.01 48.51 -54.70
C VAL A 81 76.88 48.23 -53.72
N ASN A 82 75.67 48.01 -54.23
CA ASN A 82 74.49 47.76 -53.39
C ASN A 82 74.69 46.52 -52.50
N VAL A 83 74.33 46.63 -51.21
CA VAL A 83 74.57 45.57 -50.21
C VAL A 83 73.87 44.25 -50.54
N CYS A 84 72.80 44.30 -51.35
CA CYS A 84 72.01 43.16 -51.78
C CYS A 84 72.19 42.76 -53.25
N ASN A 85 73.12 43.35 -54.01
CA ASN A 85 73.32 43.03 -55.42
C ASN A 85 74.80 42.86 -55.83
N PRO A 86 75.27 41.64 -56.16
CA PRO A 86 74.51 40.37 -56.13
C PRO A 86 74.14 39.95 -54.69
N ASN A 87 73.02 39.24 -54.54
CA ASN A 87 72.52 38.78 -53.24
C ASN A 87 73.64 38.04 -52.45
N PRO A 88 74.08 38.56 -51.28
CA PRO A 88 75.15 37.95 -50.49
C PRO A 88 74.70 36.76 -49.65
N CYS A 89 73.40 36.49 -49.54
CA CYS A 89 72.86 35.43 -48.70
C CYS A 89 73.03 34.05 -49.33
N SER A 90 73.58 33.09 -48.56
CA SER A 90 73.75 31.69 -48.98
C SER A 90 72.41 30.93 -49.13
N SER A 91 71.34 31.46 -48.54
CA SER A 91 69.97 30.98 -48.65
C SER A 91 69.00 32.11 -48.29
N GLY A 92 67.88 32.22 -48.98
CA GLY A 92 66.91 33.29 -48.78
C GLY A 92 67.28 34.59 -49.49
N TYR A 93 66.66 35.67 -49.05
CA TYR A 93 66.67 36.99 -49.70
C TYR A 93 67.41 37.99 -48.81
N CYS A 94 68.06 38.96 -49.46
CA CYS A 94 68.75 40.04 -48.76
C CYS A 94 67.75 41.18 -48.48
N LEU A 95 67.51 41.45 -47.20
CA LEU A 95 66.84 42.66 -46.73
C LEU A 95 67.90 43.72 -46.44
N ASP A 96 67.78 44.87 -47.10
CA ASP A 96 68.56 46.06 -46.81
C ASP A 96 68.05 46.68 -45.50
N GLU A 97 68.93 46.84 -44.52
CA GLU A 97 68.60 47.44 -43.21
C GLU A 97 68.97 48.93 -43.14
N GLY A 98 69.60 49.47 -44.20
CA GLY A 98 70.26 50.77 -44.18
C GLY A 98 71.54 50.78 -43.34
N GLY A 99 72.20 51.94 -43.24
CA GLY A 99 73.45 52.10 -42.50
C GLY A 99 74.57 51.15 -42.96
N HIS A 100 74.53 50.76 -44.24
CA HIS A 100 75.40 49.76 -44.86
C HIS A 100 75.27 48.34 -44.26
N SER A 101 74.13 47.99 -43.66
CA SER A 101 73.83 46.64 -43.13
C SER A 101 72.87 45.87 -44.04
N TYR A 102 72.90 44.54 -43.94
CA TYR A 102 71.90 43.67 -44.56
C TYR A 102 71.62 42.45 -43.67
N SER A 103 70.38 41.98 -43.71
CA SER A 103 69.93 40.74 -43.08
C SER A 103 69.51 39.71 -44.13
N CYS A 104 69.75 38.43 -43.84
CA CYS A 104 69.29 37.33 -44.69
C CYS A 104 67.97 36.78 -44.16
N VAL A 105 66.89 37.04 -44.91
CA VAL A 105 65.51 36.71 -44.53
C VAL A 105 64.95 35.57 -45.38
N ALA A 106 63.88 34.92 -44.91
CA ALA A 106 63.27 33.81 -45.65
C ALA A 106 62.44 34.29 -46.84
N CYS A 107 61.87 35.49 -46.76
CA CYS A 107 61.02 36.11 -47.78
C CYS A 107 60.97 37.63 -47.62
N LEU A 108 60.57 38.30 -48.70
CA LEU A 108 60.19 39.72 -48.77
C LEU A 108 58.76 39.92 -49.33
N THR A 109 58.23 38.93 -50.04
CA THR A 109 56.86 38.87 -50.58
C THR A 109 56.30 37.45 -50.48
N ASP A 110 54.99 37.28 -50.57
CA ASP A 110 54.33 35.97 -50.45
C ASP A 110 54.77 34.98 -51.54
N ASP A 111 54.99 35.44 -52.78
CA ASP A 111 55.44 34.62 -53.92
C ASP A 111 56.79 33.91 -53.71
N GLN A 112 57.53 34.29 -52.66
CA GLN A 112 58.82 33.72 -52.28
C GLN A 112 58.67 32.57 -51.28
N CYS A 113 57.47 32.36 -50.74
CA CYS A 113 57.09 31.23 -49.90
C CYS A 113 56.40 30.14 -50.71
N SER A 114 56.13 28.99 -50.08
CA SER A 114 55.24 27.97 -50.66
C SER A 114 53.77 28.42 -50.57
N ALA A 115 52.89 27.90 -51.43
CA ALA A 115 51.51 28.38 -51.56
C ALA A 115 50.61 28.19 -50.30
N ASP A 116 51.04 27.34 -49.37
CA ASP A 116 50.49 27.13 -48.02
C ASP A 116 50.98 28.16 -46.99
N LYS A 117 51.82 29.13 -47.40
CA LYS A 117 52.52 30.07 -46.53
C LYS A 117 52.46 31.50 -47.05
N LYS A 118 52.48 32.45 -46.11
CA LYS A 118 52.65 33.88 -46.36
C LYS A 118 53.97 34.37 -45.77
N CYS A 119 54.42 35.54 -46.20
CA CYS A 119 55.53 36.25 -45.58
C CYS A 119 55.02 37.09 -44.40
N ASP A 120 55.56 36.87 -43.21
CA ASP A 120 55.17 37.55 -41.97
C ASP A 120 56.43 37.79 -41.14
N ASP A 121 56.72 39.04 -40.76
CA ASP A 121 58.01 39.47 -40.16
C ASP A 121 59.26 38.89 -40.86
N ASN A 122 59.21 38.85 -42.20
CA ASN A 122 60.23 38.31 -43.12
C ASN A 122 60.50 36.78 -42.99
N ALA A 123 59.58 36.04 -42.36
CA ALA A 123 59.56 34.59 -42.26
C ALA A 123 58.37 33.98 -43.05
N CYS A 124 58.58 32.85 -43.72
CA CYS A 124 57.50 32.10 -44.35
C CYS A 124 56.70 31.31 -43.30
N VAL A 125 55.60 31.88 -42.81
CA VAL A 125 54.69 31.28 -41.83
C VAL A 125 53.51 30.60 -42.53
N ASP A 126 52.93 29.59 -41.88
CA ASP A 126 51.68 28.95 -42.32
C ASP A 126 50.54 29.99 -42.39
N VAL A 127 49.79 30.05 -43.49
CA VAL A 127 48.64 30.97 -43.67
C VAL A 127 47.55 30.80 -42.61
N CYS A 128 47.51 29.66 -41.93
CA CYS A 128 46.63 29.40 -40.80
C CYS A 128 47.14 29.92 -39.45
N SER A 129 48.31 30.55 -39.41
CA SER A 129 48.84 31.22 -38.21
C SER A 129 48.27 32.64 -38.07
N GLY A 130 47.80 33.01 -36.87
CA GLY A 130 47.29 34.36 -36.57
C GLY A 130 45.94 34.74 -37.21
N ASN A 131 45.21 33.81 -37.83
CA ASN A 131 43.94 34.09 -38.50
C ASN A 131 42.74 34.27 -37.54
N ASN A 132 41.59 34.64 -38.13
CA ASN A 132 40.33 34.80 -37.40
C ASN A 132 39.39 33.56 -37.42
N CYS A 133 39.79 32.43 -38.00
CA CYS A 133 38.98 31.21 -38.01
C CYS A 133 38.80 30.66 -36.58
N ALA A 134 39.84 30.68 -35.76
CA ALA A 134 39.76 30.30 -34.35
C ALA A 134 38.76 31.17 -33.57
N SER A 135 38.73 32.49 -33.80
CA SER A 135 37.73 33.40 -33.19
C SER A 135 36.29 33.19 -33.70
N LYS A 136 36.10 32.42 -34.78
CA LYS A 136 34.81 32.00 -35.32
C LYS A 136 34.46 30.55 -34.96
N SER A 137 35.28 29.86 -34.16
CA SER A 137 35.18 28.41 -33.90
C SER A 137 35.22 27.54 -35.18
N GLN A 138 35.97 27.96 -36.19
CA GLN A 138 36.11 27.26 -37.47
C GLN A 138 37.52 26.70 -37.68
N LEU A 139 37.64 25.62 -38.47
CA LEU A 139 38.93 25.12 -38.94
C LEU A 139 39.51 26.05 -40.01
N CYS A 140 40.82 25.97 -40.21
CA CYS A 140 41.53 26.69 -41.27
C CYS A 140 42.16 25.72 -42.27
N SER A 141 42.14 26.11 -43.55
CA SER A 141 42.85 25.49 -44.67
C SER A 141 43.47 26.61 -45.49
N SER A 142 44.67 26.40 -46.03
CA SER A 142 45.13 27.21 -47.17
C SER A 142 44.13 27.14 -48.32
N ASP A 143 44.04 28.20 -49.11
CA ASP A 143 43.32 28.23 -50.40
C ASP A 143 44.20 27.87 -51.60
N GLY A 144 45.52 27.73 -51.39
CA GLY A 144 46.52 27.45 -52.43
C GLY A 144 47.04 28.69 -53.17
N ASN A 145 46.75 29.90 -52.68
CA ASN A 145 47.19 31.17 -53.26
C ASN A 145 47.66 32.14 -52.16
N HIS A 146 48.48 31.65 -51.22
CA HIS A 146 48.99 32.39 -50.05
C HIS A 146 47.91 32.94 -49.10
N GLY A 147 46.64 32.60 -49.31
CA GLY A 147 45.52 32.94 -48.45
C GLY A 147 45.00 31.73 -47.66
N TYR A 148 43.96 31.97 -46.87
CA TYR A 148 43.31 30.96 -46.04
C TYR A 148 41.79 31.05 -46.15
N ARG A 149 41.13 29.92 -45.93
CA ARG A 149 39.67 29.80 -45.79
C ARG A 149 39.30 29.15 -44.47
N CYS A 150 38.32 29.74 -43.80
CA CYS A 150 37.68 29.13 -42.64
C CYS A 150 36.58 28.15 -43.09
N TYR A 151 36.49 26.98 -42.45
CA TYR A 151 35.50 25.96 -42.81
C TYR A 151 35.13 25.05 -41.63
N GLY A 152 34.01 24.33 -41.76
CA GLY A 152 33.55 23.39 -40.74
C GLY A 152 33.27 24.07 -39.39
N CYS A 153 33.37 23.30 -38.31
CA CYS A 153 33.17 23.79 -36.95
C CYS A 153 34.10 23.10 -35.93
N THR A 154 34.36 23.79 -34.82
CA THR A 154 35.03 23.27 -33.62
C THR A 154 34.19 23.42 -32.35
N SER A 155 33.15 24.27 -32.37
CA SER A 155 32.07 24.35 -31.38
C SER A 155 30.80 24.91 -32.03
N ASP A 156 29.66 24.84 -31.34
CA ASP A 156 28.34 25.23 -31.89
C ASP A 156 28.28 26.68 -32.34
N SER A 157 29.11 27.56 -31.75
CA SER A 157 29.22 28.99 -32.13
C SER A 157 29.69 29.27 -33.57
N ALA A 158 30.12 28.24 -34.31
CA ALA A 158 30.39 28.31 -35.76
C ALA A 158 29.18 27.96 -36.64
N CYS A 159 28.08 27.53 -36.05
CA CYS A 159 26.89 26.99 -36.70
C CYS A 159 25.66 27.89 -36.48
N SER A 160 24.57 27.60 -37.19
CA SER A 160 23.30 28.31 -37.02
C SER A 160 22.65 28.02 -35.66
N ASN A 161 21.71 28.85 -35.20
CA ASN A 161 21.06 28.67 -33.89
C ASN A 161 20.28 27.34 -33.76
N ASP A 162 19.81 26.82 -34.88
CA ASP A 162 19.09 25.56 -35.08
C ASP A 162 20.03 24.36 -35.40
N GLU A 163 21.34 24.58 -35.36
CA GLU A 163 22.38 23.58 -35.57
C GLU A 163 23.26 23.38 -34.32
N TYR A 164 23.99 22.26 -34.29
CA TYR A 164 25.09 21.98 -33.39
C TYR A 164 26.33 21.51 -34.16
N CYS A 165 27.51 21.60 -33.56
CA CYS A 165 28.75 21.11 -34.17
C CYS A 165 28.97 19.63 -33.87
N ASP A 166 28.92 18.77 -34.89
CA ASP A 166 29.49 17.43 -34.78
C ASP A 166 31.01 17.55 -34.72
N THR A 167 31.56 17.52 -33.50
CA THR A 167 32.99 17.64 -33.27
C THR A 167 33.80 16.42 -33.75
N THR A 168 33.15 15.35 -34.22
CA THR A 168 33.78 14.18 -34.86
C THR A 168 33.97 14.41 -36.35
N THR A 169 32.90 14.80 -37.07
CA THR A 169 32.94 15.07 -38.52
C THR A 169 33.40 16.50 -38.87
N LYS A 170 33.44 17.40 -37.89
CA LYS A 170 33.74 18.84 -38.02
C LYS A 170 32.73 19.61 -38.88
N THR A 171 31.47 19.15 -38.88
CA THR A 171 30.37 19.75 -39.64
C THR A 171 29.23 20.17 -38.71
N CYS A 172 28.58 21.29 -39.03
CA CYS A 172 27.31 21.63 -38.43
C CYS A 172 26.24 20.59 -38.84
N ARG A 173 25.33 20.27 -37.91
CA ARG A 173 24.18 19.39 -38.11
C ARG A 173 22.94 20.04 -37.49
N THR A 174 21.79 19.87 -38.12
CA THR A 174 20.50 20.34 -37.61
C THR A 174 20.13 19.64 -36.30
N LEU A 175 19.71 20.41 -35.28
CA LEU A 175 19.26 19.86 -33.99
C LEU A 175 18.07 18.91 -34.16
N CYS A 176 17.11 19.28 -35.01
CA CYS A 176 15.96 18.46 -35.37
C CYS A 176 16.17 17.88 -36.78
N PRO A 177 15.88 16.59 -37.04
CA PRO A 177 15.23 15.63 -36.15
C PRO A 177 16.17 14.91 -35.17
N ASP A 178 17.49 14.92 -35.41
CA ASP A 178 18.50 14.05 -34.78
C ASP A 178 18.50 14.03 -33.23
N SER A 179 18.01 15.09 -32.56
CA SER A 179 17.92 15.16 -31.09
C SER A 179 16.80 14.33 -30.46
N CYS A 180 15.79 13.89 -31.21
CA CYS A 180 14.59 13.24 -30.64
C CYS A 180 14.43 11.78 -31.10
N SER A 181 14.15 10.89 -30.15
CA SER A 181 13.84 9.49 -30.44
C SER A 181 12.36 9.29 -30.79
N GLY A 182 12.09 8.59 -31.89
CA GLY A 182 10.72 8.25 -32.31
C GLY A 182 9.96 9.44 -32.92
N ASN A 183 8.64 9.46 -32.72
CA ASN A 183 7.72 10.41 -33.35
C ASN A 183 7.53 11.72 -32.54
N LEU A 184 8.45 12.03 -31.61
CA LEU A 184 8.36 13.24 -30.77
C LEU A 184 8.58 14.51 -31.60
N VAL A 185 7.79 15.55 -31.29
CA VAL A 185 7.89 16.86 -31.91
C VAL A 185 9.11 17.59 -31.34
N CYS A 186 10.11 17.80 -32.20
CA CYS A 186 11.35 18.50 -31.87
C CYS A 186 11.16 20.01 -32.02
N THR A 187 11.42 20.78 -30.97
CA THR A 187 11.26 22.25 -30.94
C THR A 187 12.55 22.92 -30.48
N VAL A 188 13.04 23.91 -31.24
CA VAL A 188 14.23 24.70 -30.85
C VAL A 188 13.84 25.71 -29.77
N THR A 189 14.41 25.58 -28.58
CA THR A 189 14.09 26.37 -27.38
C THR A 189 15.11 27.46 -27.05
N GLY A 190 16.21 27.51 -27.80
CA GLY A 190 17.22 28.56 -27.75
C GLY A 190 18.39 28.22 -28.66
N SER A 191 19.39 29.11 -28.75
CA SER A 191 20.62 28.86 -29.49
C SER A 191 21.24 27.53 -29.09
N HIS A 192 21.37 26.61 -30.04
CA HIS A 192 21.94 25.27 -29.90
C HIS A 192 21.20 24.38 -28.86
N LYS A 193 19.88 24.59 -28.69
CA LYS A 193 19.04 23.82 -27.76
C LYS A 193 17.69 23.44 -28.37
N ALA A 194 17.32 22.18 -28.21
CA ALA A 194 16.00 21.66 -28.57
C ALA A 194 15.34 20.93 -27.39
N SER A 195 14.02 20.83 -27.43
CA SER A 195 13.20 19.96 -26.57
C SER A 195 12.33 19.03 -27.41
N CYS A 196 12.11 17.82 -26.92
CA CYS A 196 11.22 16.83 -27.52
C CYS A 196 9.91 16.77 -26.73
N THR A 197 8.78 16.97 -27.41
CA THR A 197 7.43 17.00 -26.81
C THR A 197 6.45 16.13 -27.58
N CYS A 198 5.39 15.66 -26.94
CA CYS A 198 4.27 15.03 -27.62
C CYS A 198 3.11 16.03 -27.84
N GLU A 199 2.33 15.82 -28.90
CA GLU A 199 1.07 16.55 -29.15
C GLU A 199 -0.15 15.62 -29.14
N SER A 200 0.07 14.32 -29.33
CA SER A 200 -0.92 13.25 -29.38
C SER A 200 -0.28 11.89 -29.04
N ASP A 201 -1.09 10.87 -28.75
CA ASP A 201 -0.60 9.51 -28.50
C ASP A 201 0.23 8.93 -29.67
N ALA A 202 0.00 9.39 -30.91
CA ALA A 202 0.75 8.95 -32.09
C ALA A 202 2.22 9.44 -32.11
N ASN A 203 2.58 10.40 -31.24
CA ASN A 203 3.97 10.81 -31.02
C ASN A 203 4.73 9.85 -30.08
N CYS A 204 4.01 9.00 -29.34
CA CYS A 204 4.57 8.18 -28.27
C CYS A 204 4.87 6.72 -28.71
N PRO A 205 5.83 6.05 -28.07
CA PRO A 205 6.04 4.61 -28.18
C PRO A 205 4.81 3.75 -27.85
N GLU A 206 4.82 2.48 -28.26
CA GLU A 206 3.79 1.52 -27.85
C GLU A 206 3.62 1.50 -26.32
N LYS A 207 2.36 1.47 -25.87
CA LYS A 207 1.98 1.50 -24.44
C LYS A 207 2.38 2.79 -23.71
N GLN A 208 2.49 3.91 -24.42
CA GLN A 208 2.53 5.25 -23.83
C GLN A 208 1.40 6.14 -24.38
N LYS A 209 0.97 7.12 -23.58
CA LYS A 209 0.02 8.19 -23.94
C LYS A 209 0.76 9.52 -23.94
N CYS A 210 0.25 10.51 -24.66
CA CYS A 210 0.70 11.88 -24.50
C CYS A 210 -0.03 12.56 -23.34
N ASP A 211 0.70 12.93 -22.30
CA ASP A 211 0.20 13.87 -21.30
C ASP A 211 0.08 15.26 -21.96
N LEU A 212 -1.15 15.75 -22.08
CA LEU A 212 -1.45 17.02 -22.73
C LEU A 212 -1.15 18.25 -21.86
N GLU A 213 -0.86 18.09 -20.57
CA GLU A 213 -0.44 19.15 -19.66
C GLU A 213 1.09 19.24 -19.60
N THR A 214 1.81 18.15 -19.32
CA THR A 214 3.29 18.16 -19.27
C THR A 214 3.99 18.04 -20.63
N LYS A 215 3.26 17.63 -21.69
CA LYS A 215 3.77 17.35 -23.05
C LYS A 215 4.81 16.21 -23.12
N GLN A 216 4.78 15.29 -22.16
CA GLN A 216 5.63 14.11 -22.14
C GLN A 216 4.84 12.82 -22.43
N CYS A 217 5.53 11.80 -22.95
CA CYS A 217 4.95 10.48 -23.13
C CYS A 217 5.00 9.70 -21.81
N VAL A 218 3.83 9.48 -21.21
CA VAL A 218 3.65 8.76 -19.94
C VAL A 218 3.20 7.32 -20.20
N THR A 219 3.46 6.40 -19.26
CA THR A 219 3.00 5.00 -19.38
C THR A 219 1.50 4.96 -19.57
N ALA A 220 1.03 4.32 -20.65
CA ALA A 220 -0.38 4.16 -20.90
C ALA A 220 -0.96 3.22 -19.85
N CYS A 221 -1.71 3.77 -18.89
CA CYS A 221 -2.38 2.96 -17.88
C CYS A 221 -3.17 1.82 -18.54
N GLN A 222 -2.81 0.58 -18.19
CA GLN A 222 -3.37 -0.64 -18.79
C GLN A 222 -4.59 -1.16 -18.04
N TYR A 223 -4.83 -0.65 -16.83
CA TYR A 223 -5.96 -1.02 -16.01
C TYR A 223 -7.22 -0.22 -16.39
N THR A 224 -8.34 -0.92 -16.40
CA THR A 224 -9.69 -0.38 -16.31
C THR A 224 -10.42 -1.12 -15.18
N PRO A 225 -11.54 -0.61 -14.65
CA PRO A 225 -12.29 -1.30 -13.59
C PRO A 225 -12.71 -2.73 -13.98
N GLU A 226 -12.97 -3.00 -15.27
CA GLU A 226 -13.25 -4.33 -15.81
C GLU A 226 -12.03 -5.26 -15.71
N ILE A 227 -10.83 -4.78 -16.04
CA ILE A 227 -9.58 -5.55 -15.93
C ILE A 227 -9.25 -5.82 -14.46
N CYS A 228 -9.42 -4.81 -13.59
CA CYS A 228 -9.27 -4.98 -12.15
C CYS A 228 -10.23 -6.05 -11.58
N ALA A 229 -11.50 -6.03 -12.01
CA ALA A 229 -12.48 -7.05 -11.64
C ALA A 229 -12.13 -8.44 -12.21
N GLN A 230 -11.53 -8.52 -13.40
CA GLN A 230 -11.11 -9.78 -14.02
C GLN A 230 -9.88 -10.41 -13.34
N GLU A 231 -8.86 -9.61 -12.98
CA GLU A 231 -7.63 -10.10 -12.37
C GLU A 231 -7.75 -10.31 -10.85
N ILE A 232 -8.40 -9.38 -10.15
CA ILE A 232 -8.49 -9.39 -8.69
C ILE A 232 -9.82 -10.01 -8.21
N GLY A 233 -10.90 -9.86 -8.96
CA GLY A 233 -12.25 -10.34 -8.63
C GLY A 233 -13.22 -9.21 -8.24
N GLY A 234 -14.50 -9.55 -8.15
CA GLY A 234 -15.59 -8.58 -7.93
C GLY A 234 -16.33 -8.23 -9.22
N THR A 235 -16.92 -7.03 -9.27
CA THR A 235 -17.47 -6.40 -10.49
C THR A 235 -16.69 -5.13 -10.83
N ALA A 236 -16.86 -4.58 -12.03
CA ALA A 236 -16.25 -3.29 -12.38
C ALA A 236 -16.67 -2.14 -11.44
N GLU A 237 -17.86 -2.23 -10.82
CA GLU A 237 -18.35 -1.26 -9.82
C GLU A 237 -17.61 -1.34 -8.47
N ASP A 238 -16.84 -2.41 -8.22
CA ASP A 238 -15.99 -2.53 -7.03
C ASP A 238 -14.66 -1.75 -7.16
N TRP A 239 -14.28 -1.28 -8.35
CA TRP A 239 -12.93 -0.79 -8.66
C TRP A 239 -12.90 0.61 -9.28
N TYR A 240 -11.82 1.32 -9.02
CA TYR A 240 -11.37 2.47 -9.79
C TYR A 240 -9.87 2.31 -10.11
N VAL A 241 -9.34 3.24 -10.89
CA VAL A 241 -7.92 3.26 -11.29
C VAL A 241 -7.28 4.49 -10.67
N GLU A 242 -6.16 4.29 -9.97
CA GLU A 242 -5.40 5.36 -9.33
C GLU A 242 -4.06 5.52 -10.06
N GLU A 243 -3.69 6.76 -10.40
CA GLU A 243 -2.41 7.06 -11.07
C GLU A 243 -1.33 7.33 -10.01
N THR A 244 -0.14 6.78 -10.22
CA THR A 244 0.95 6.76 -9.23
C THR A 244 2.29 7.15 -9.88
N GLU A 245 3.31 7.47 -9.08
CA GLU A 245 4.65 7.80 -9.59
C GLU A 245 5.29 6.65 -10.42
N GLU A 246 4.83 5.41 -10.23
CA GLU A 246 5.29 4.22 -10.97
C GLU A 246 4.36 3.84 -12.15
N GLY A 247 3.21 4.50 -12.31
CA GLY A 247 2.26 4.27 -13.41
C GLY A 247 0.79 4.39 -12.98
N CYS A 248 0.09 3.27 -12.88
CA CYS A 248 -1.26 3.22 -12.33
C CYS A 248 -1.55 1.84 -11.71
N GLU A 249 -2.51 1.78 -10.79
CA GLU A 249 -2.93 0.54 -10.13
C GLU A 249 -4.45 0.44 -9.94
N CYS A 250 -4.91 -0.80 -9.69
CA CYS A 250 -6.28 -1.12 -9.38
C CYS A 250 -6.61 -0.79 -7.91
N ALA A 251 -7.38 0.27 -7.71
CA ALA A 251 -7.74 0.77 -6.39
C ALA A 251 -9.24 0.59 -6.09
N THR A 252 -9.60 0.58 -4.81
CA THR A 252 -10.97 0.36 -4.36
C THR A 252 -11.17 0.94 -2.96
N ASP A 253 -12.37 1.41 -2.63
CA ASP A 253 -12.74 1.71 -1.25
C ASP A 253 -12.98 0.44 -0.42
N LYS A 254 -13.42 -0.66 -1.06
CA LYS A 254 -13.89 -1.87 -0.38
C LYS A 254 -12.78 -2.60 0.37
N LYS A 255 -13.19 -3.35 1.39
CA LYS A 255 -12.33 -4.22 2.21
C LYS A 255 -12.28 -5.64 1.62
N TYR A 256 -13.39 -6.08 1.05
CA TYR A 256 -13.52 -7.35 0.34
C TYR A 256 -14.44 -7.19 -0.88
N VAL A 257 -14.22 -8.04 -1.89
CA VAL A 257 -15.12 -8.18 -3.06
C VAL A 257 -15.86 -9.51 -3.01
N ILE A 258 -16.93 -9.63 -3.79
CA ILE A 258 -17.77 -10.82 -3.87
C ILE A 258 -17.48 -11.55 -5.18
N LEU A 259 -17.01 -12.79 -5.08
CA LEU A 259 -16.70 -13.64 -6.23
C LEU A 259 -18.00 -14.23 -6.78
N ALA A 260 -18.51 -13.63 -7.87
CA ALA A 260 -19.84 -13.92 -8.40
C ALA A 260 -20.07 -15.40 -8.79
N ASN A 261 -19.01 -16.13 -9.16
CA ASN A 261 -19.05 -17.51 -9.67
C ASN A 261 -18.40 -18.55 -8.72
N ASP A 262 -17.90 -18.14 -7.55
CA ASP A 262 -17.34 -19.06 -6.53
C ASP A 262 -18.44 -19.34 -5.49
N HIS A 263 -18.98 -20.57 -5.55
CA HIS A 263 -20.16 -21.02 -4.83
C HIS A 263 -19.84 -22.26 -3.97
N PRO A 264 -20.49 -22.42 -2.81
CA PRO A 264 -20.25 -23.59 -1.96
C PRO A 264 -20.83 -24.86 -2.61
N ASN A 265 -20.14 -25.99 -2.44
CA ASN A 265 -20.53 -27.27 -3.01
C ASN A 265 -21.70 -27.91 -2.23
N ILE A 266 -22.93 -27.47 -2.52
CA ILE A 266 -24.14 -27.84 -1.80
C ILE A 266 -25.23 -28.33 -2.76
N SER A 267 -26.00 -29.33 -2.34
CA SER A 267 -26.97 -30.05 -3.19
C SER A 267 -28.16 -29.20 -3.68
N TYR A 268 -28.40 -28.04 -3.07
CA TYR A 268 -29.51 -27.13 -3.39
C TYR A 268 -29.09 -25.68 -3.22
N SER A 269 -29.37 -24.84 -4.23
CA SER A 269 -29.19 -23.37 -4.18
C SER A 269 -27.77 -22.89 -3.86
N SER A 270 -26.73 -23.55 -4.37
CA SER A 270 -25.33 -23.10 -4.30
C SER A 270 -25.15 -21.67 -4.82
N GLU A 271 -25.72 -21.38 -5.99
CA GLU A 271 -25.70 -20.07 -6.67
C GLU A 271 -26.22 -18.89 -5.82
N LYS A 272 -27.03 -19.18 -4.78
CA LYS A 272 -27.53 -18.18 -3.82
C LYS A 272 -26.38 -17.54 -3.01
N TYR A 273 -25.29 -18.28 -2.80
CA TYR A 273 -24.21 -17.89 -1.90
C TYR A 273 -22.92 -17.68 -2.67
N LYS A 274 -22.26 -16.56 -2.42
CA LYS A 274 -21.06 -16.12 -3.14
C LYS A 274 -19.91 -16.00 -2.16
N ARG A 275 -18.73 -16.45 -2.58
CA ARG A 275 -17.52 -16.36 -1.75
C ARG A 275 -17.01 -14.93 -1.68
N ILE A 276 -16.33 -14.58 -0.59
CA ILE A 276 -15.65 -13.29 -0.46
C ILE A 276 -14.14 -13.42 -0.63
N LYS A 277 -13.49 -12.37 -1.13
CA LYS A 277 -12.03 -12.24 -1.22
C LYS A 277 -11.59 -10.89 -0.65
N ALA A 278 -10.63 -10.89 0.26
CA ALA A 278 -10.05 -9.67 0.81
C ALA A 278 -9.28 -8.90 -0.26
N VAL A 279 -9.51 -7.59 -0.37
CA VAL A 279 -8.82 -6.69 -1.32
C VAL A 279 -8.06 -5.56 -0.63
N LYS A 280 -7.99 -5.61 0.70
CA LYS A 280 -7.10 -4.80 1.54
C LYS A 280 -6.55 -5.65 2.68
N ASP A 281 -5.47 -5.18 3.30
CA ASP A 281 -5.01 -5.66 4.60
C ASP A 281 -5.86 -5.05 5.72
N PHE A 282 -6.38 -5.86 6.65
CA PHE A 282 -7.14 -5.38 7.81
C PHE A 282 -7.10 -6.37 8.97
N GLY A 283 -6.85 -5.89 10.19
CA GLY A 283 -6.72 -6.74 11.38
C GLY A 283 -5.65 -7.82 11.17
N ASN A 284 -6.09 -9.08 11.12
CA ASN A 284 -5.24 -10.25 10.82
C ASN A 284 -5.46 -10.83 9.41
N ILE A 285 -6.32 -10.21 8.59
CA ILE A 285 -6.62 -10.65 7.22
C ILE A 285 -5.71 -9.90 6.24
N LYS A 286 -5.24 -10.61 5.21
CA LYS A 286 -4.32 -10.09 4.19
C LYS A 286 -4.97 -9.99 2.82
N PHE A 287 -4.48 -9.07 1.99
CA PHE A 287 -4.85 -8.97 0.58
C PHE A 287 -4.85 -10.36 -0.11
N GLY A 288 -5.89 -10.63 -0.91
CA GLY A 288 -6.06 -11.89 -1.62
C GLY A 288 -6.62 -13.05 -0.79
N THR A 289 -6.77 -12.91 0.55
CA THR A 289 -7.32 -13.97 1.40
C THR A 289 -8.75 -14.32 1.00
N LEU A 290 -8.98 -15.59 0.64
CA LEU A 290 -10.33 -16.13 0.40
C LEU A 290 -11.05 -16.37 1.73
N GLY A 291 -12.28 -15.88 1.83
CA GLY A 291 -13.17 -16.11 2.97
C GLY A 291 -14.16 -17.26 2.73
N GLY A 292 -15.17 -17.29 3.59
CA GLY A 292 -16.37 -18.11 3.43
C GLY A 292 -17.40 -17.44 2.50
N TYR A 293 -18.67 -17.75 2.72
CA TYR A 293 -19.76 -17.42 1.79
C TYR A 293 -20.83 -16.50 2.40
N ILE A 294 -21.38 -15.60 1.60
CA ILE A 294 -22.50 -14.71 1.98
C ILE A 294 -23.61 -14.73 0.92
N GLU A 295 -24.86 -14.51 1.32
CA GLU A 295 -26.00 -14.35 0.39
C GLU A 295 -25.95 -12.99 -0.32
N LYS A 296 -25.60 -11.91 0.39
CA LYS A 296 -25.55 -10.53 -0.12
C LYS A 296 -24.53 -9.69 0.66
N GLU A 297 -24.03 -8.62 0.05
CA GLU A 297 -22.99 -7.76 0.64
C GLU A 297 -23.38 -7.26 2.05
N SER A 298 -24.64 -6.89 2.27
CA SER A 298 -25.13 -6.42 3.58
C SER A 298 -25.14 -7.47 4.70
N ASN A 299 -24.73 -8.73 4.43
CA ASN A 299 -24.47 -9.72 5.48
C ASN A 299 -23.14 -9.50 6.22
N LEU A 300 -22.17 -8.81 5.62
CA LEU A 300 -20.85 -8.54 6.22
C LEU A 300 -20.48 -7.06 6.06
N SER A 301 -19.99 -6.44 7.13
CA SER A 301 -19.57 -5.04 7.08
C SER A 301 -18.30 -4.84 6.26
N GLN A 302 -18.34 -3.92 5.28
CA GLN A 302 -17.14 -3.42 4.61
C GLN A 302 -16.21 -2.64 5.57
N THR A 303 -16.76 -2.00 6.61
CA THR A 303 -15.97 -1.32 7.66
C THR A 303 -15.69 -2.24 8.86
N GLY A 304 -14.62 -1.93 9.60
CA GLY A 304 -14.18 -2.73 10.75
C GLY A 304 -13.48 -4.04 10.37
N ASN A 305 -12.95 -4.76 11.35
CA ASN A 305 -12.15 -5.98 11.13
C ASN A 305 -12.99 -7.26 10.95
N ALA A 306 -14.31 -7.16 11.00
CA ALA A 306 -15.22 -8.30 10.89
C ALA A 306 -14.99 -9.14 9.62
N TRP A 307 -15.11 -10.47 9.75
CA TRP A 307 -14.78 -11.42 8.70
C TRP A 307 -15.62 -12.71 8.73
N VAL A 308 -15.98 -13.19 7.54
CA VAL A 308 -16.57 -14.52 7.32
C VAL A 308 -15.51 -15.41 6.67
N GLY A 309 -14.98 -16.37 7.40
CA GLY A 309 -13.78 -17.13 7.02
C GLY A 309 -14.00 -18.64 6.78
N CYS A 310 -12.89 -19.31 6.49
CA CYS A 310 -12.77 -20.77 6.52
C CYS A 310 -11.64 -21.17 7.48
N ASP A 311 -11.67 -22.41 7.96
CA ASP A 311 -10.57 -23.06 8.66
C ASP A 311 -10.38 -24.51 8.17
N SER A 312 -9.53 -25.29 8.84
CA SER A 312 -9.25 -26.70 8.50
C SER A 312 -10.42 -27.67 8.67
N SER A 313 -11.59 -27.20 9.08
CA SER A 313 -12.85 -27.95 9.17
C SER A 313 -13.93 -27.49 8.20
N GLY A 314 -13.68 -26.44 7.40
CA GLY A 314 -14.56 -25.94 6.34
C GLY A 314 -14.78 -24.42 6.38
N CYS A 315 -15.78 -23.95 5.63
CA CYS A 315 -16.14 -22.52 5.55
C CYS A 315 -17.39 -22.16 6.35
N ALA A 316 -17.47 -20.91 6.80
CA ALA A 316 -18.68 -20.31 7.32
C ALA A 316 -19.61 -19.79 6.20
N LEU A 317 -20.90 -19.65 6.53
CA LEU A 317 -21.93 -19.08 5.67
C LEU A 317 -22.84 -18.12 6.45
N VAL A 318 -23.14 -16.97 5.86
CA VAL A 318 -24.08 -15.97 6.42
C VAL A 318 -25.20 -15.66 5.43
N GLU A 319 -26.46 -15.71 5.88
CA GLU A 319 -27.63 -15.61 4.99
C GLU A 319 -28.83 -14.85 5.59
N GLY A 320 -29.83 -14.59 4.76
CA GLY A 320 -31.05 -13.89 5.15
C GLY A 320 -30.74 -12.44 5.56
N ASN A 321 -31.24 -12.02 6.71
CA ASN A 321 -31.01 -10.67 7.25
C ASN A 321 -29.88 -10.65 8.29
N ALA A 322 -29.10 -11.72 8.41
CA ALA A 322 -28.01 -11.79 9.36
C ALA A 322 -26.92 -10.76 9.04
N LYS A 323 -26.27 -10.22 10.07
CA LYS A 323 -25.20 -9.21 9.93
C LYS A 323 -23.98 -9.57 10.77
N VAL A 324 -22.80 -9.44 10.18
CA VAL A 324 -21.50 -9.59 10.84
C VAL A 324 -20.72 -8.28 10.72
N TYR A 325 -20.39 -7.64 11.85
CA TYR A 325 -19.79 -6.30 11.88
C TYR A 325 -18.87 -6.06 13.10
N GLY A 326 -18.26 -4.88 13.22
CA GLY A 326 -17.25 -4.62 14.25
C GLY A 326 -15.94 -5.36 13.98
N ASN A 327 -15.49 -6.20 14.92
CA ASN A 327 -14.32 -7.08 14.80
C ASN A 327 -14.70 -8.57 14.70
N ALA A 328 -16.00 -8.88 14.57
CA ALA A 328 -16.51 -10.24 14.75
C ALA A 328 -15.97 -11.25 13.73
N LEU A 329 -15.61 -12.44 14.21
CA LEU A 329 -15.11 -13.54 13.39
C LEU A 329 -16.13 -14.69 13.33
N VAL A 330 -16.64 -14.97 12.14
CA VAL A 330 -17.47 -16.14 11.87
C VAL A 330 -16.67 -17.07 10.95
N THR A 331 -16.23 -18.23 11.42
CA THR A 331 -15.30 -19.08 10.63
C THR A 331 -15.40 -20.57 10.94
N GLY A 332 -14.91 -21.38 10.01
CA GLY A 332 -14.77 -22.82 10.15
C GLY A 332 -16.04 -23.61 9.83
N GLY A 333 -15.83 -24.87 9.47
CA GLY A 333 -16.89 -25.87 9.29
C GLY A 333 -16.93 -26.84 10.48
N GLY A 334 -17.28 -28.10 10.26
CA GLY A 334 -17.64 -28.97 11.38
C GLY A 334 -17.93 -30.40 10.95
N ARG A 335 -17.58 -31.35 11.83
CA ARG A 335 -17.63 -32.79 11.52
C ARG A 335 -18.99 -33.40 11.83
N THR A 336 -19.90 -33.40 10.85
CA THR A 336 -21.06 -34.31 10.87
C THR A 336 -20.73 -35.56 10.04
N GLU A 337 -20.61 -36.70 10.70
CA GLU A 337 -20.42 -38.01 10.03
C GLU A 337 -21.76 -38.63 9.59
N TYR A 338 -22.70 -37.78 9.14
CA TYR A 338 -23.95 -38.19 8.51
C TYR A 338 -23.86 -37.81 7.03
N ASP A 339 -23.61 -38.81 6.18
CA ASP A 339 -23.05 -38.73 4.82
C ASP A 339 -21.70 -38.00 4.71
N GLY A 340 -20.61 -38.78 4.83
CA GLY A 340 -19.24 -38.28 4.73
C GLY A 340 -18.78 -38.06 3.29
N LYS A 341 -19.25 -36.99 2.64
CA LYS A 341 -18.80 -36.60 1.29
C LYS A 341 -18.40 -35.13 1.14
N THR A 342 -17.13 -34.97 0.77
CA THR A 342 -16.39 -33.78 0.29
C THR A 342 -15.74 -32.86 1.36
N PRO A 343 -14.50 -32.38 1.13
CA PRO A 343 -13.83 -31.39 1.99
C PRO A 343 -14.59 -30.06 2.13
N ASP A 344 -15.32 -29.69 1.08
CA ASP A 344 -16.11 -28.45 0.97
C ASP A 344 -17.60 -28.67 1.27
N GLY A 345 -17.95 -29.85 1.79
CA GLY A 345 -19.33 -30.33 1.94
C GLY A 345 -20.06 -29.79 3.17
N TYR A 346 -21.33 -29.44 2.98
CA TYR A 346 -22.16 -28.68 3.92
C TYR A 346 -22.67 -29.44 5.17
N GLY A 347 -21.94 -30.45 5.64
CA GLY A 347 -22.33 -31.20 6.84
C GLY A 347 -22.38 -30.32 8.10
N GLY A 348 -21.32 -29.52 8.30
CA GLY A 348 -21.15 -28.74 9.52
C GLY A 348 -20.59 -27.33 9.33
N ALA A 349 -20.88 -26.65 8.21
CA ALA A 349 -20.57 -25.22 8.07
C ALA A 349 -21.03 -24.41 9.31
N THR A 350 -20.28 -23.38 9.70
CA THR A 350 -20.77 -22.39 10.66
C THR A 350 -21.84 -21.53 9.99
N ILE A 351 -23.05 -21.48 10.54
CA ILE A 351 -24.20 -20.81 9.91
C ILE A 351 -24.70 -19.68 10.80
N VAL A 352 -24.84 -18.48 10.23
CA VAL A 352 -25.49 -17.33 10.85
C VAL A 352 -26.63 -16.86 9.94
N SER A 353 -27.88 -17.00 10.39
CA SER A 353 -29.06 -16.83 9.54
C SER A 353 -30.26 -16.20 10.26
N GLY A 354 -31.34 -15.94 9.53
CA GLY A 354 -32.51 -15.21 10.05
C GLY A 354 -32.20 -13.71 10.25
N ASN A 355 -32.61 -13.13 11.36
CA ASN A 355 -32.31 -11.75 11.77
C ASN A 355 -31.17 -11.69 12.80
N SER A 356 -30.12 -12.52 12.65
CA SER A 356 -29.03 -12.62 13.62
C SER A 356 -28.01 -11.47 13.52
N GLU A 357 -27.39 -11.09 14.63
CA GLU A 357 -26.34 -10.06 14.66
C GLU A 357 -25.11 -10.56 15.42
N VAL A 358 -23.95 -10.56 14.78
CA VAL A 358 -22.66 -10.95 15.36
C VAL A 358 -21.70 -9.77 15.27
N TYR A 359 -21.30 -9.21 16.41
CA TYR A 359 -20.55 -7.95 16.44
C TYR A 359 -19.61 -7.79 17.65
N GLU A 360 -18.98 -6.61 17.78
CA GLU A 360 -17.87 -6.37 18.71
C GLU A 360 -16.72 -7.38 18.44
N ASP A 361 -16.14 -8.02 19.46
CA ASP A 361 -15.04 -8.98 19.34
C ASP A 361 -15.55 -10.45 19.34
N ALA A 362 -16.85 -10.66 19.06
CA ALA A 362 -17.48 -11.97 19.15
C ALA A 362 -16.93 -12.99 18.13
N GLN A 363 -16.93 -14.27 18.53
CA GLN A 363 -16.42 -15.37 17.72
C GLN A 363 -17.45 -16.48 17.60
N VAL A 364 -17.76 -16.88 16.37
CA VAL A 364 -18.71 -17.95 16.06
C VAL A 364 -18.00 -18.97 15.18
N LEU A 365 -17.70 -20.13 15.73
CA LEU A 365 -16.67 -21.03 15.22
C LEU A 365 -17.22 -22.45 14.92
N LYS A 366 -16.49 -23.21 14.10
CA LYS A 366 -16.46 -24.69 14.09
C LYS A 366 -17.81 -25.42 13.98
N GLY A 367 -18.72 -24.89 13.16
CA GLY A 367 -20.03 -25.48 12.89
C GLY A 367 -21.14 -25.00 13.82
N SER A 368 -20.93 -23.89 14.50
CA SER A 368 -21.96 -23.20 15.29
C SER A 368 -23.15 -22.77 14.43
N LYS A 369 -24.34 -22.73 15.01
CA LYS A 369 -25.59 -22.37 14.30
C LYS A 369 -26.36 -21.29 15.04
N ILE A 370 -26.39 -20.08 14.49
CA ILE A 370 -27.03 -18.89 15.07
C ILE A 370 -28.23 -18.49 14.22
N TYR A 371 -29.44 -18.61 14.76
CA TYR A 371 -30.69 -18.25 14.08
C TYR A 371 -31.51 -17.25 14.92
N ASN A 372 -31.79 -16.08 14.35
CA ASN A 372 -32.39 -14.90 15.00
C ASN A 372 -31.67 -14.42 16.30
N GLY A 373 -30.43 -14.85 16.53
CA GLY A 373 -29.69 -14.62 17.78
C GLY A 373 -28.73 -13.43 17.72
N LYS A 374 -28.39 -12.87 18.89
CA LYS A 374 -27.34 -11.85 19.01
C LYS A 374 -26.11 -12.40 19.73
N VAL A 375 -24.93 -12.16 19.19
CA VAL A 375 -23.65 -12.54 19.80
C VAL A 375 -22.68 -11.35 19.76
N HIS A 376 -22.27 -10.85 20.93
CA HIS A 376 -21.44 -9.64 21.07
C HIS A 376 -20.48 -9.68 22.26
N GLY A 377 -19.87 -8.56 22.63
CA GLY A 377 -18.73 -8.54 23.54
C GLY A 377 -17.56 -9.37 23.01
N LYS A 378 -17.09 -10.30 23.84
CA LYS A 378 -16.06 -11.30 23.58
C LYS A 378 -16.64 -12.72 23.68
N ALA A 379 -17.93 -12.87 23.38
CA ALA A 379 -18.59 -14.16 23.48
C ALA A 379 -18.07 -15.12 22.40
N ILE A 380 -17.87 -16.39 22.77
CA ILE A 380 -17.33 -17.41 21.88
C ILE A 380 -18.26 -18.63 21.80
N PHE A 381 -18.75 -18.91 20.60
CA PHE A 381 -19.39 -20.17 20.24
C PHE A 381 -18.32 -21.08 19.62
N HIS A 382 -18.01 -22.19 20.29
CA HIS A 382 -16.91 -23.11 19.93
C HIS A 382 -17.36 -24.26 19.01
N GLY A 383 -18.61 -24.23 18.53
CA GLY A 383 -19.17 -25.14 17.54
C GLY A 383 -19.22 -26.58 18.03
N THR A 384 -18.37 -27.41 17.42
CA THR A 384 -18.22 -28.85 17.73
C THR A 384 -17.14 -29.17 18.78
N ASP A 385 -16.40 -28.17 19.30
CA ASP A 385 -15.46 -28.38 20.40
C ASP A 385 -16.17 -28.75 21.72
N THR A 386 -15.54 -29.61 22.52
CA THR A 386 -16.04 -30.00 23.85
C THR A 386 -15.32 -29.25 24.97
N TYR A 387 -16.07 -28.79 25.98
CA TYR A 387 -15.47 -28.15 27.16
C TYR A 387 -14.70 -29.19 27.99
N SER A 388 -13.38 -29.04 28.07
CA SER A 388 -12.49 -30.00 28.74
C SER A 388 -12.72 -30.12 30.25
N GLY A 389 -13.30 -29.08 30.88
CA GLY A 389 -13.65 -29.04 32.30
C GLY A 389 -15.08 -29.48 32.62
N ALA A 390 -15.82 -30.07 31.67
CA ALA A 390 -17.11 -30.70 31.95
C ALA A 390 -16.88 -32.03 32.71
N PRO A 391 -17.64 -32.34 33.78
CA PRO A 391 -17.42 -33.57 34.57
C PRO A 391 -17.61 -34.86 33.76
N THR A 392 -18.55 -34.85 32.80
CA THR A 392 -18.70 -35.88 31.77
C THR A 392 -18.44 -35.28 30.40
N LYS A 393 -17.56 -35.89 29.61
CA LYS A 393 -17.32 -35.48 28.22
C LYS A 393 -18.34 -36.14 27.28
N PRO A 394 -18.81 -35.44 26.22
CA PRO A 394 -19.75 -36.04 25.27
C PRO A 394 -19.17 -37.27 24.58
N SER A 395 -19.88 -38.40 24.66
CA SER A 395 -19.56 -39.62 23.91
C SER A 395 -19.81 -39.47 22.40
N LYS A 396 -20.67 -38.53 22.00
CA LYS A 396 -20.99 -38.17 20.61
C LYS A 396 -21.17 -36.64 20.46
N PRO A 397 -20.08 -35.83 20.43
CA PRO A 397 -20.22 -34.37 20.21
C PRO A 397 -20.75 -34.00 18.81
N ARG A 398 -20.77 -34.98 17.89
CA ARG A 398 -21.11 -34.85 16.46
C ARG A 398 -22.57 -34.47 16.15
N TYR A 399 -23.50 -34.56 17.10
CA TYR A 399 -24.94 -34.39 16.85
C TYR A 399 -25.49 -32.98 17.12
N TYR A 400 -24.88 -32.23 18.04
CA TYR A 400 -25.41 -30.94 18.51
C TYR A 400 -24.27 -29.91 18.68
N PRO A 401 -23.99 -29.05 17.68
CA PRO A 401 -23.04 -27.95 17.84
C PRO A 401 -23.61 -26.83 18.73
N SER A 402 -22.75 -25.97 19.25
CA SER A 402 -23.18 -24.78 20.00
C SER A 402 -24.11 -23.90 19.16
N SER A 403 -25.28 -23.54 19.71
CA SER A 403 -26.34 -22.95 18.88
C SER A 403 -27.26 -21.95 19.58
N ILE A 404 -27.87 -21.08 18.77
CA ILE A 404 -29.02 -20.25 19.13
C ILE A 404 -30.14 -20.57 18.12
N SER A 405 -31.33 -20.94 18.61
CA SER A 405 -32.49 -21.31 17.75
C SER A 405 -33.74 -20.46 17.96
N ILE A 406 -33.67 -19.45 18.83
CA ILE A 406 -34.70 -18.43 19.09
C ILE A 406 -34.00 -17.07 19.25
N ALA A 407 -34.71 -15.99 19.58
CA ALA A 407 -34.11 -14.65 19.75
C ALA A 407 -33.25 -14.48 21.03
N GLY A 408 -32.32 -15.40 21.29
CA GLY A 408 -31.39 -15.37 22.43
C GLY A 408 -30.19 -14.45 22.23
N GLU A 409 -29.58 -14.05 23.34
CA GLU A 409 -28.47 -13.09 23.38
C GLU A 409 -27.29 -13.64 24.20
N VAL A 410 -26.08 -13.62 23.63
CA VAL A 410 -24.84 -14.07 24.29
C VAL A 410 -23.76 -13.00 24.21
N TYR A 411 -23.19 -12.61 25.35
CA TYR A 411 -22.29 -11.45 25.42
C TYR A 411 -21.31 -11.49 26.59
N GLY A 412 -20.51 -10.43 26.79
CA GLY A 412 -19.39 -10.46 27.74
C GLY A 412 -18.32 -11.45 27.29
N ASN A 413 -17.76 -12.24 28.20
CA ASN A 413 -16.82 -13.33 27.92
C ASN A 413 -17.52 -14.72 27.97
N ALA A 414 -18.82 -14.81 27.65
CA ALA A 414 -19.57 -16.05 27.74
C ALA A 414 -19.12 -17.07 26.67
N HIS A 415 -19.00 -18.34 27.06
CA HIS A 415 -18.58 -19.43 26.17
C HIS A 415 -19.69 -20.48 26.02
N VAL A 416 -20.04 -20.81 24.77
CA VAL A 416 -20.98 -21.89 24.42
C VAL A 416 -20.24 -22.96 23.62
N TYR A 417 -20.23 -24.20 24.13
CA TYR A 417 -19.56 -25.36 23.53
C TYR A 417 -20.57 -26.33 22.91
N ALA A 418 -20.08 -27.41 22.30
CA ALA A 418 -20.92 -28.50 21.79
C ALA A 418 -21.95 -28.95 22.85
N GLY A 419 -23.16 -29.24 22.39
CA GLY A 419 -24.34 -29.55 23.21
C GLY A 419 -24.84 -28.39 24.08
N GLY A 420 -24.27 -27.19 24.02
CA GLY A 420 -24.80 -26.00 24.67
C GLY A 420 -25.65 -25.16 23.72
N GLY A 421 -26.80 -24.63 24.16
CA GLY A 421 -27.56 -23.73 23.29
C GLY A 421 -28.67 -22.91 23.94
N LEU A 422 -29.07 -21.86 23.23
CA LEU A 422 -30.17 -20.96 23.58
C LEU A 422 -31.38 -21.28 22.68
N GLY A 423 -32.40 -21.95 23.21
CA GLY A 423 -33.56 -22.34 22.42
C GLY A 423 -34.38 -23.51 22.97
N GLY A 424 -35.70 -23.46 22.74
CA GLY A 424 -36.68 -24.48 23.13
C GLY A 424 -37.61 -24.86 21.97
N SER A 425 -38.55 -25.77 22.19
CA SER A 425 -39.52 -26.21 21.17
C SER A 425 -40.79 -25.35 21.19
N GLY A 426 -40.98 -24.54 20.15
CA GLY A 426 -42.19 -23.74 19.94
C GLY A 426 -41.91 -22.24 19.76
N SER A 427 -42.96 -21.48 19.44
CA SER A 427 -42.87 -20.04 19.14
C SER A 427 -42.59 -19.20 20.39
N ALA A 428 -41.33 -19.14 20.80
CA ALA A 428 -40.85 -18.06 21.67
C ALA A 428 -41.01 -16.74 20.91
N GLY A 429 -42.05 -15.97 21.26
CA GLY A 429 -42.28 -14.64 20.70
C GLY A 429 -41.11 -13.69 21.00
N PRO A 430 -41.02 -12.52 20.32
CA PRO A 430 -39.84 -11.66 20.29
C PRO A 430 -39.39 -11.05 21.63
N ASN A 431 -40.13 -11.32 22.71
CA ASN A 431 -39.86 -10.86 24.07
C ASN A 431 -39.39 -11.99 25.02
N ASN A 432 -39.36 -13.26 24.59
CA ASN A 432 -39.01 -14.43 25.41
C ASN A 432 -37.57 -14.87 25.11
N ASN A 433 -36.62 -13.98 25.42
CA ASN A 433 -35.27 -13.99 24.88
C ASN A 433 -34.25 -14.40 25.97
N PRO A 434 -33.63 -15.60 25.89
CA PRO A 434 -32.71 -16.08 26.91
C PRO A 434 -31.38 -15.34 26.83
N LYS A 435 -30.69 -15.18 27.97
CA LYS A 435 -29.42 -14.43 28.04
C LYS A 435 -28.29 -15.23 28.70
N VAL A 436 -27.11 -15.23 28.08
CA VAL A 436 -25.91 -15.84 28.64
C VAL A 436 -24.75 -14.85 28.58
N TYR A 437 -24.20 -14.46 29.73
CA TYR A 437 -23.22 -13.37 29.80
C TYR A 437 -22.19 -13.50 30.95
N GLY A 438 -21.40 -12.47 31.20
CA GLY A 438 -20.29 -12.54 32.15
C GLY A 438 -19.19 -13.46 31.62
N ASN A 439 -18.78 -14.45 32.41
CA ASN A 439 -17.85 -15.54 32.05
C ASN A 439 -18.58 -16.90 32.02
N ALA A 440 -19.90 -16.90 31.81
CA ALA A 440 -20.73 -18.11 31.91
C ALA A 440 -20.35 -19.17 30.88
N ILE A 441 -20.48 -20.45 31.25
CA ILE A 441 -20.13 -21.60 30.40
C ILE A 441 -21.35 -22.51 30.21
N ILE A 442 -21.77 -22.69 28.95
CA ILE A 442 -22.82 -23.64 28.56
C ILE A 442 -22.18 -24.75 27.72
N ALA A 443 -22.25 -25.99 28.18
CA ALA A 443 -21.71 -27.15 27.44
C ALA A 443 -22.55 -28.40 27.75
N GLY A 444 -22.90 -29.20 26.75
CA GLY A 444 -23.81 -30.34 26.94
C GLY A 444 -23.39 -31.59 26.19
N GLY A 445 -24.26 -32.60 26.23
CA GLY A 445 -24.10 -33.86 25.52
C GLY A 445 -23.65 -35.00 26.42
N ASP A 446 -24.57 -35.93 26.67
CA ASP A 446 -24.32 -37.21 27.35
C ASP A 446 -24.80 -38.38 26.47
N GLY A 447 -24.44 -38.29 25.19
CA GLY A 447 -24.90 -39.20 24.13
C GLY A 447 -26.42 -39.19 23.98
N ASP A 448 -26.99 -40.37 23.80
CA ASP A 448 -28.38 -40.56 23.33
C ASP A 448 -29.45 -40.29 24.42
N ARG A 449 -29.08 -39.82 25.62
CA ARG A 449 -30.00 -39.59 26.73
C ARG A 449 -30.53 -38.17 26.87
N CYS A 450 -29.85 -37.15 26.34
CA CYS A 450 -30.35 -35.78 26.38
C CYS A 450 -29.76 -34.89 25.28
N ILE A 451 -30.56 -33.88 24.87
CA ILE A 451 -30.28 -33.01 23.74
C ILE A 451 -29.13 -32.02 24.03
N GLY A 452 -28.89 -31.68 25.30
CA GLY A 452 -27.83 -30.77 25.71
C GLY A 452 -28.18 -29.87 26.88
N ALA A 453 -27.28 -28.94 27.21
CA ALA A 453 -27.48 -27.88 28.19
C ALA A 453 -28.19 -26.69 27.52
N ARG A 454 -29.30 -26.23 28.10
CA ARG A 454 -30.23 -25.28 27.44
C ARG A 454 -30.51 -24.05 28.30
N VAL A 455 -30.62 -22.89 27.65
CA VAL A 455 -31.22 -21.69 28.25
C VAL A 455 -32.42 -21.28 27.40
N THR A 456 -33.59 -21.11 28.01
CA THR A 456 -34.88 -20.99 27.33
C THR A 456 -35.76 -19.89 27.94
N TYR A 457 -36.72 -19.38 27.17
CA TYR A 457 -37.61 -18.27 27.55
C TYR A 457 -36.81 -17.04 28.04
N LEU A 458 -37.09 -16.52 29.24
CA LEU A 458 -36.39 -15.39 29.87
C LEU A 458 -35.25 -15.84 30.80
N GLY A 459 -34.81 -17.11 30.72
CA GLY A 459 -33.73 -17.65 31.54
C GLY A 459 -32.41 -16.91 31.36
N GLN A 460 -31.69 -16.69 32.47
CA GLN A 460 -30.43 -15.93 32.49
C GLN A 460 -29.32 -16.72 33.18
N VAL A 461 -28.16 -16.80 32.54
CA VAL A 461 -26.95 -17.43 33.10
C VAL A 461 -25.79 -16.44 33.00
N TYR A 462 -25.18 -16.08 34.13
CA TYR A 462 -24.15 -15.04 34.15
C TYR A 462 -23.09 -15.22 35.25
N GLU A 463 -22.22 -14.22 35.40
CA GLU A 463 -20.99 -14.30 36.21
C GLU A 463 -20.14 -15.51 35.81
N ASN A 464 -19.80 -16.43 36.70
CA ASN A 464 -18.98 -17.61 36.42
C ASN A 464 -19.81 -18.91 36.43
N ALA A 465 -21.14 -18.80 36.31
CA ALA A 465 -22.06 -19.92 36.36
C ALA A 465 -21.86 -20.91 35.19
N LYS A 466 -22.14 -22.19 35.45
CA LYS A 466 -21.88 -23.28 34.48
C LYS A 466 -23.07 -24.23 34.37
N ILE A 467 -23.56 -24.42 33.15
CA ILE A 467 -24.67 -25.34 32.85
C ILE A 467 -24.12 -26.51 32.03
N PHE A 468 -24.31 -27.73 32.56
CA PHE A 468 -23.69 -28.95 32.06
C PHE A 468 -24.69 -30.09 31.79
N ARG A 469 -24.26 -31.02 30.94
CA ARG A 469 -24.97 -32.26 30.54
C ARG A 469 -26.33 -31.99 29.91
N CYS A 470 -27.38 -32.01 30.73
CA CYS A 470 -28.78 -31.87 30.36
C CYS A 470 -29.48 -30.76 31.16
N GLY A 471 -28.71 -29.91 31.87
CA GLY A 471 -29.25 -28.83 32.69
C GLY A 471 -29.97 -27.79 31.83
N GLU A 472 -31.20 -27.46 32.23
CA GLU A 472 -31.97 -26.36 31.62
C GLU A 472 -32.14 -25.19 32.59
N VAL A 473 -32.08 -23.97 32.05
CA VAL A 473 -32.45 -22.72 32.74
C VAL A 473 -33.60 -22.07 31.97
N SER A 474 -34.78 -22.01 32.58
CA SER A 474 -36.07 -21.77 31.92
C SER A 474 -36.95 -20.76 32.67
N GLY A 475 -38.11 -20.42 32.11
CA GLY A 475 -39.00 -19.39 32.66
C GLY A 475 -38.29 -18.04 32.72
N SER A 476 -38.24 -17.43 33.91
CA SER A 476 -37.48 -16.22 34.24
C SER A 476 -36.36 -16.50 35.24
N ALA A 477 -35.88 -17.76 35.31
CA ALA A 477 -34.88 -18.19 36.29
C ALA A 477 -33.51 -17.55 36.07
N LYS A 478 -32.74 -17.43 37.16
CA LYS A 478 -31.40 -16.85 37.15
C LYS A 478 -30.38 -17.80 37.76
N VAL A 479 -29.26 -18.01 37.08
CA VAL A 479 -28.11 -18.77 37.58
C VAL A 479 -26.85 -17.91 37.49
N HIS A 480 -26.22 -17.61 38.63
CA HIS A 480 -25.10 -16.66 38.73
C HIS A 480 -24.06 -17.06 39.81
N GLY A 481 -23.18 -16.15 40.22
CA GLY A 481 -22.00 -16.49 41.03
C GLY A 481 -21.06 -17.46 40.32
N SER A 482 -20.72 -18.55 41.00
CA SER A 482 -19.98 -19.71 40.51
C SER A 482 -20.86 -20.97 40.49
N ALA A 483 -22.19 -20.80 40.40
CA ALA A 483 -23.14 -21.91 40.54
C ALA A 483 -23.06 -22.90 39.38
N ILE A 484 -23.34 -24.17 39.67
CA ILE A 484 -23.27 -25.26 38.69
C ILE A 484 -24.63 -25.99 38.63
N VAL A 485 -25.18 -26.09 37.42
CA VAL A 485 -26.38 -26.89 37.13
C VAL A 485 -25.97 -28.03 36.21
N GLU A 486 -25.97 -29.25 36.74
CA GLU A 486 -25.51 -30.47 36.08
C GLU A 486 -26.55 -31.59 36.27
N ASN A 487 -27.66 -31.45 35.54
CA ASN A 487 -28.82 -32.32 35.66
C ASN A 487 -28.86 -33.36 34.54
N THR A 488 -29.72 -34.38 34.70
CA THR A 488 -29.96 -35.41 33.69
C THR A 488 -31.26 -35.21 32.90
N LEU A 489 -32.24 -34.44 33.41
CA LEU A 489 -33.57 -34.29 32.79
C LEU A 489 -34.25 -32.92 32.94
N PHE A 490 -33.95 -32.13 33.97
CA PHE A 490 -34.60 -30.85 34.27
C PHE A 490 -33.58 -29.80 34.76
N GLY A 491 -33.99 -28.75 35.47
CA GLY A 491 -33.05 -27.77 36.00
C GLY A 491 -33.70 -26.66 36.84
N VAL A 492 -33.47 -25.41 36.44
CA VAL A 492 -33.90 -24.21 37.17
C VAL A 492 -34.96 -23.48 36.34
N GLU A 493 -36.14 -23.27 36.90
CA GLU A 493 -37.33 -22.78 36.18
C GLU A 493 -38.16 -21.80 37.03
N GLY A 494 -39.27 -21.30 36.48
CA GLY A 494 -40.14 -20.32 37.17
C GLY A 494 -39.43 -18.99 37.36
N ASN A 495 -39.33 -18.51 38.60
CA ASN A 495 -38.56 -17.33 39.01
C ASN A 495 -37.49 -17.70 40.05
N ALA A 496 -36.95 -18.92 39.99
CA ALA A 496 -35.94 -19.40 40.92
C ALA A 496 -34.57 -18.74 40.69
N GLU A 497 -33.77 -18.67 41.76
CA GLU A 497 -32.46 -18.03 41.76
C GLU A 497 -31.38 -18.95 42.39
N VAL A 498 -30.36 -19.31 41.61
CA VAL A 498 -29.28 -20.23 42.04
C VAL A 498 -27.92 -19.54 41.88
N TYR A 499 -27.19 -19.34 42.97
CA TYR A 499 -26.01 -18.48 43.00
C TYR A 499 -24.95 -18.86 44.04
N GLY A 500 -23.91 -18.04 44.21
CA GLY A 500 -22.74 -18.42 45.01
C GLY A 500 -22.03 -19.63 44.40
N ASN A 501 -21.63 -20.61 45.19
CA ASN A 501 -21.04 -21.87 44.73
C ASN A 501 -22.05 -23.03 44.69
N ALA A 502 -23.36 -22.74 44.62
CA ALA A 502 -24.42 -23.73 44.73
C ALA A 502 -24.41 -24.76 43.59
N ARG A 503 -24.84 -26.00 43.90
CA ARG A 503 -24.79 -27.14 42.96
C ARG A 503 -26.15 -27.84 42.83
N VAL A 504 -26.79 -27.69 41.68
CA VAL A 504 -28.01 -28.43 41.29
C VAL A 504 -27.58 -29.62 40.44
N GLN A 505 -27.86 -30.84 40.89
CA GLN A 505 -27.39 -32.08 40.28
C GLN A 505 -28.49 -33.16 40.28
N GLY A 506 -28.21 -34.32 39.68
CA GLY A 506 -29.12 -35.47 39.67
C GLY A 506 -30.33 -35.23 38.75
N ASN A 507 -31.54 -35.46 39.28
CA ASN A 507 -32.81 -35.30 38.55
C ASN A 507 -33.76 -34.31 39.26
N GLY A 508 -33.22 -33.32 39.99
CA GLY A 508 -34.01 -32.35 40.74
C GLY A 508 -34.53 -31.19 39.90
N VAL A 509 -35.56 -30.50 40.39
CA VAL A 509 -36.03 -29.21 39.87
C VAL A 509 -35.92 -28.13 40.95
N VAL A 510 -35.46 -26.93 40.58
CA VAL A 510 -35.55 -25.72 41.40
C VAL A 510 -36.51 -24.74 40.71
N THR A 511 -37.62 -24.37 41.38
CA THR A 511 -38.77 -23.69 40.76
C THR A 511 -39.48 -22.70 41.70
N GLY A 512 -40.53 -22.03 41.22
CA GLY A 512 -41.32 -21.07 41.97
C GLY A 512 -40.58 -19.76 42.17
N ARG A 513 -40.27 -19.41 43.43
CA ARG A 513 -39.40 -18.30 43.85
C ARG A 513 -38.24 -18.80 44.72
N ALA A 514 -37.93 -20.10 44.65
CA ALA A 514 -36.94 -20.71 45.53
C ALA A 514 -35.53 -20.12 45.29
N LYS A 515 -34.77 -19.98 46.38
CA LYS A 515 -33.40 -19.47 46.34
C LYS A 515 -32.40 -20.52 46.82
N MET A 516 -31.30 -20.66 46.10
CA MET A 516 -30.25 -21.62 46.42
C MET A 516 -28.87 -20.99 46.31
N TYR A 517 -28.12 -20.90 47.41
CA TYR A 517 -26.84 -20.16 47.43
C TYR A 517 -25.80 -20.66 48.44
N GLY A 518 -24.67 -19.95 48.56
CA GLY A 518 -23.55 -20.38 49.38
C GLY A 518 -22.89 -21.60 48.75
N ASN A 519 -22.63 -22.65 49.53
CA ASN A 519 -22.12 -23.94 49.05
C ASN A 519 -23.21 -25.03 49.05
N ALA A 520 -24.49 -24.64 48.95
CA ALA A 520 -25.63 -25.56 49.00
C ALA A 520 -25.60 -26.61 47.88
N VAL A 521 -26.08 -27.83 48.18
CA VAL A 521 -26.12 -28.95 47.23
C VAL A 521 -27.52 -29.56 47.17
N PHE A 522 -28.08 -29.62 45.96
CA PHE A 522 -29.37 -30.24 45.66
C PHE A 522 -29.15 -31.31 44.59
N ASN A 523 -28.90 -32.54 45.04
CA ASN A 523 -28.57 -33.69 44.20
C ASN A 523 -29.55 -34.86 44.48
N PRO A 524 -30.86 -34.72 44.22
CA PRO A 524 -31.82 -35.75 44.55
C PRO A 524 -31.75 -36.95 43.59
N ALA A 525 -31.72 -38.16 44.16
CA ALA A 525 -31.84 -39.42 43.43
C ALA A 525 -33.17 -39.51 42.65
N GLY A 526 -33.09 -39.65 41.33
CA GLY A 526 -34.26 -39.78 40.45
C GLY A 526 -34.83 -41.21 40.40
N SER A 527 -36.13 -41.31 40.10
CA SER A 527 -36.76 -42.56 39.66
C SER A 527 -37.77 -42.28 38.56
N SER A 528 -38.19 -43.31 37.82
CA SER A 528 -39.30 -43.23 36.86
C SER A 528 -40.66 -42.90 37.51
N GLY A 529 -40.72 -42.90 38.86
CA GLY A 529 -41.92 -42.58 39.61
C GLY A 529 -42.19 -41.09 39.76
N GLY A 530 -41.18 -40.24 39.92
CA GLY A 530 -41.39 -38.81 40.21
C GLY A 530 -40.11 -37.97 40.33
N VAL A 531 -40.29 -36.66 40.19
CA VAL A 531 -39.25 -35.62 40.17
C VAL A 531 -39.25 -34.88 41.52
N PRO A 532 -38.12 -34.76 42.24
CA PRO A 532 -38.09 -34.00 43.50
C PRO A 532 -37.86 -32.50 43.31
N TYR A 533 -38.56 -31.66 44.09
CA TYR A 533 -38.63 -30.20 43.90
C TYR A 533 -38.07 -29.39 45.08
N LEU A 534 -37.29 -28.34 44.78
CA LEU A 534 -37.06 -27.18 45.63
C LEU A 534 -37.93 -26.02 45.08
N CYS A 535 -38.85 -25.49 45.88
CA CYS A 535 -40.05 -24.80 45.37
C CYS A 535 -40.51 -23.63 46.26
N GLY A 536 -41.60 -22.97 45.84
CA GLY A 536 -42.27 -21.93 46.63
C GLY A 536 -41.31 -20.81 47.03
N THR A 537 -41.16 -20.58 48.34
CA THR A 537 -40.25 -19.60 48.94
C THR A 537 -39.12 -20.24 49.75
N ALA A 538 -38.81 -21.51 49.48
CA ALA A 538 -37.72 -22.21 50.17
C ALA A 538 -36.35 -21.60 49.88
N VAL A 539 -35.50 -21.58 50.92
CA VAL A 539 -34.11 -21.13 50.83
C VAL A 539 -33.17 -22.26 51.25
N LEU A 540 -32.28 -22.69 50.34
CA LEU A 540 -31.23 -23.66 50.59
C LEU A 540 -29.86 -22.96 50.49
N SER A 541 -29.14 -22.87 51.60
CA SER A 541 -28.01 -21.96 51.76
C SER A 541 -26.84 -22.55 52.56
N GLY A 542 -25.73 -21.82 52.66
CA GLY A 542 -24.59 -22.20 53.53
C GLY A 542 -23.97 -23.52 53.11
N SER A 543 -24.07 -24.56 53.94
CA SER A 543 -23.65 -25.94 53.65
C SER A 543 -24.81 -26.94 53.60
N ALA A 544 -26.05 -26.46 53.44
CA ALA A 544 -27.25 -27.30 53.41
C ALA A 544 -27.25 -28.23 52.19
N SER A 545 -27.64 -29.49 52.41
CA SER A 545 -27.55 -30.56 51.43
C SER A 545 -28.82 -31.40 51.35
N ILE A 546 -29.20 -31.79 50.13
CA ILE A 546 -30.31 -32.70 49.83
C ILE A 546 -29.81 -33.71 48.80
N THR A 547 -29.74 -34.99 49.17
CA THR A 547 -29.05 -36.03 48.38
C THR A 547 -29.90 -37.25 48.00
N ALA A 548 -30.97 -37.59 48.73
CA ALA A 548 -31.80 -38.75 48.36
C ALA A 548 -33.22 -38.74 48.95
N LYS A 549 -34.25 -38.75 48.08
CA LYS A 549 -35.55 -39.42 48.32
C LYS A 549 -36.30 -39.58 46.99
N THR A 550 -36.68 -40.81 46.66
CA THR A 550 -37.47 -41.16 45.47
C THR A 550 -38.98 -41.07 45.76
N GLY A 551 -39.81 -40.73 44.77
CA GLY A 551 -41.27 -40.64 44.94
C GLY A 551 -41.94 -39.44 44.25
N LYS A 552 -43.28 -39.40 44.28
CA LYS A 552 -44.12 -38.38 43.61
C LYS A 552 -44.40 -37.11 44.43
N THR A 553 -44.17 -37.14 45.74
CA THR A 553 -44.60 -36.12 46.71
C THR A 553 -43.42 -35.47 47.47
N ASN A 554 -42.21 -35.59 46.94
CA ASN A 554 -40.98 -35.13 47.60
C ASN A 554 -40.65 -33.69 47.22
N ALA A 555 -40.90 -32.75 48.13
CA ALA A 555 -40.63 -31.34 47.88
C ALA A 555 -40.05 -30.62 49.11
N VAL A 556 -39.47 -29.44 48.90
CA VAL A 556 -39.14 -28.48 49.95
C VAL A 556 -39.61 -27.11 49.46
N CYS A 557 -40.80 -26.66 49.89
CA CYS A 557 -41.40 -25.43 49.39
C CYS A 557 -41.41 -24.26 50.38
N LYS A 558 -41.02 -24.49 51.65
CA LYS A 558 -40.95 -23.47 52.72
C LYS A 558 -39.81 -23.76 53.69
N GLY A 559 -39.31 -22.68 54.30
CA GLY A 559 -38.23 -22.70 55.29
C GLY A 559 -36.88 -22.24 54.71
N SER A 560 -35.96 -21.92 55.62
CA SER A 560 -34.59 -21.52 55.29
C SER A 560 -33.62 -22.46 55.97
N PHE A 561 -32.75 -23.11 55.20
CA PHE A 561 -31.81 -24.12 55.65
C PHE A 561 -30.39 -23.68 55.31
N SER A 562 -29.47 -23.72 56.27
CA SER A 562 -28.10 -23.18 56.14
C SER A 562 -26.98 -24.19 56.36
N GLY A 563 -27.30 -25.42 56.77
CA GLY A 563 -26.32 -26.49 56.99
C GLY A 563 -26.97 -27.86 57.17
N GLY A 564 -26.16 -28.92 57.09
CA GLY A 564 -26.57 -30.30 57.34
C GLY A 564 -27.38 -30.96 56.22
N SER A 565 -27.99 -32.10 56.53
CA SER A 565 -28.87 -32.84 55.62
C SER A 565 -30.31 -32.38 55.81
N VAL A 566 -30.93 -31.81 54.78
CA VAL A 566 -32.31 -31.31 54.83
C VAL A 566 -33.28 -32.41 54.41
N GLY A 567 -34.22 -32.73 55.30
CA GLY A 567 -35.28 -33.69 55.04
C GLY A 567 -36.34 -33.15 54.07
N TYR A 568 -36.86 -34.01 53.20
CA TYR A 568 -37.96 -33.66 52.29
C TYR A 568 -39.27 -33.52 53.08
N GLN A 569 -40.06 -32.50 52.73
CA GLN A 569 -41.43 -32.35 53.17
C GLN A 569 -42.33 -33.15 52.20
N GLU A 570 -43.41 -33.73 52.72
CA GLU A 570 -44.44 -34.35 51.87
C GLU A 570 -45.35 -33.26 51.29
N SER A 571 -45.52 -33.25 49.97
CA SER A 571 -46.18 -32.16 49.26
C SER A 571 -47.68 -32.39 49.06
N TYR A 572 -48.49 -31.43 49.55
CA TYR A 572 -49.83 -31.18 48.99
C TYR A 572 -49.77 -30.60 47.56
N CYS A 573 -48.58 -30.15 47.14
CA CYS A 573 -48.35 -29.61 45.81
C CYS A 573 -48.04 -30.74 44.83
N SER A 574 -48.92 -30.96 43.86
CA SER A 574 -48.61 -31.68 42.63
C SER A 574 -47.81 -30.78 41.67
N SER A 575 -47.14 -31.39 40.69
CA SER A 575 -46.08 -30.78 39.84
C SER A 575 -46.48 -29.60 38.94
N LYS A 576 -47.67 -29.03 39.09
CA LYS A 576 -48.12 -27.80 38.40
C LYS A 576 -48.54 -26.67 39.35
N ASN A 577 -48.85 -26.98 40.61
CA ASN A 577 -49.54 -26.08 41.53
C ASN A 577 -48.80 -25.93 42.87
N CYS A 578 -47.51 -25.59 42.85
CA CYS A 578 -46.86 -25.01 44.02
C CYS A 578 -47.36 -23.57 44.19
N PRO A 579 -47.98 -23.19 45.32
CA PRO A 579 -48.40 -21.81 45.55
C PRO A 579 -47.17 -20.88 45.66
N GLN A 580 -47.40 -19.62 45.31
CA GLN A 580 -46.42 -18.54 45.19
C GLN A 580 -45.79 -18.07 46.51
#